data_AF-A0ABD3PRM0-F1
#
_entry.id   AF-A0ABD3PRM0-F1
#
_cell.length_a   1.000
_cell.length_b   1.000
_cell.length_c   1.000
_cell.angle_alpha   90.00
_cell.angle_beta   90.00
_cell.angle_gamma   90.00
#
_symmetry.space_group_name_H-M   'P 1'
#
loop_
_entity.id
_entity.type
_entity.pdbx_description
1 polymer ?
#
loop_
_entity_poly.entity_id
_entity_poly.type
_entity_poly.pdbx_seq_one_letter_code
_entity_poly.pdbx_strand_id
1 'polypeptide(L)'
;MAKLLQGSNSQGFSPTTNWSHNEYNMANTQDTSSAISKKVSFSKYSTKRVYVTDTHYENCKSYSSADQKTFRKVATHDAIRIKHLLSNHPLPTALAIHELMRQGLLTREDLIGIEHLVSTNVGKVTYERRSYINFVLGVQKQMREINENKVNAEMLAAAAVAKSSRMIEKARLRASLAL
;
A
#
# COMPACT_ATOMS: atom_id res chain seq x y z
N MET A 1 -18.99 -25.84 44.28
CA MET A 1 -19.87 -25.48 43.15
C MET A 1 -19.34 -24.21 42.50
N ALA A 2 -18.88 -24.31 41.25
CA ALA A 2 -18.33 -23.21 40.47
C ALA A 2 -19.32 -22.83 39.34
N LYS A 3 -19.54 -21.53 39.14
CA LYS A 3 -20.10 -20.85 37.94
C LYS A 3 -20.53 -19.43 38.37
N LEU A 4 -20.44 -18.37 37.57
CA LEU A 4 -19.63 -17.98 36.41
C LEU A 4 -19.99 -16.50 36.25
N LEU A 5 -18.98 -15.62 36.16
CA LEU A 5 -19.18 -14.18 35.97
C LEU A 5 -19.90 -13.92 34.64
N GLN A 6 -21.03 -13.21 34.69
CA GLN A 6 -21.72 -12.71 33.51
C GLN A 6 -20.89 -11.58 32.88
N GLY A 7 -20.23 -11.91 31.78
CA GLY A 7 -19.63 -10.94 30.87
C GLY A 7 -20.74 -10.20 30.12
N SER A 8 -20.78 -8.90 30.32
CA SER A 8 -21.64 -7.94 29.64
C SER A 8 -21.31 -7.88 28.14
N ASN A 9 -22.36 -7.99 27.33
CA ASN A 9 -22.32 -7.84 25.88
C ASN A 9 -21.80 -6.45 25.48
N SER A 10 -20.55 -6.37 25.04
CA SER A 10 -20.04 -5.20 24.32
C SER A 10 -20.46 -5.30 22.85
N GLN A 11 -21.57 -4.65 22.51
CA GLN A 11 -21.86 -4.31 21.13
C GLN A 11 -20.74 -3.41 20.60
N GLY A 12 -19.94 -3.96 19.68
CA GLY A 12 -18.90 -3.23 18.97
C GLY A 12 -19.54 -2.17 18.06
N PHE A 13 -19.59 -0.93 18.54
CA PHE A 13 -19.75 0.23 17.67
C PHE A 13 -18.46 0.39 16.86
N SER A 14 -18.54 0.20 15.56
CA SER A 14 -17.49 0.56 14.60
C SER A 14 -17.78 1.96 14.04
N PRO A 15 -17.07 3.03 14.47
CA PRO A 15 -17.22 4.32 13.83
C PRO A 15 -16.26 4.40 12.64
N THR A 16 -16.66 3.84 11.49
CA THR A 16 -16.04 4.21 10.21
C THR A 16 -16.71 5.48 9.71
N THR A 17 -16.36 6.62 10.30
CA THR A 17 -16.66 7.91 9.70
C THR A 17 -15.53 8.23 8.71
N ASN A 18 -15.86 8.20 7.42
CA ASN A 18 -14.99 8.67 6.34
C ASN A 18 -14.61 10.14 6.61
N TRP A 19 -13.37 10.39 7.01
CA TRP A 19 -12.81 11.74 6.99
C TRP A 19 -12.31 12.02 5.58
N SER A 20 -13.05 12.86 4.86
CA SER A 20 -12.60 13.43 3.59
C SER A 20 -11.34 14.26 3.84
N HIS A 21 -10.20 13.76 3.37
CA HIS A 21 -8.94 14.49 3.34
C HIS A 21 -9.05 15.66 2.36
N ASN A 22 -9.18 16.88 2.87
CA ASN A 22 -8.78 18.06 2.13
C ASN A 22 -7.28 18.25 2.30
N GLU A 23 -6.60 18.29 1.15
CA GLU A 23 -5.17 18.52 0.99
C GLU A 23 -4.79 19.91 1.51
N TYR A 24 -3.83 19.98 2.43
CA TYR A 24 -3.21 21.25 2.80
C TYR A 24 -2.03 21.50 1.87
N ASN A 25 -2.27 22.25 0.79
CA ASN A 25 -1.21 22.88 0.00
C ASN A 25 -0.78 24.17 0.70
N MET A 26 0.42 24.18 1.28
CA MET A 26 1.11 25.43 1.63
C MET A 26 1.99 25.86 0.45
N ALA A 27 1.49 26.74 -0.40
CA ALA A 27 2.30 27.67 -1.18
C ALA A 27 1.41 28.70 -1.89
N ASN A 28 1.58 29.97 -1.52
CA ASN A 28 1.22 31.21 -2.21
C ASN A 28 0.49 31.07 -3.56
N THR A 29 -0.80 31.39 -3.56
CA THR A 29 -1.46 32.07 -4.69
C THR A 29 -2.62 32.91 -4.17
N GLN A 30 -2.71 34.12 -4.70
CA GLN A 30 -3.65 35.17 -4.31
C GLN A 30 -5.10 34.69 -4.29
N ASP A 31 -5.80 35.17 -3.26
CA ASP A 31 -7.22 35.04 -2.99
C ASP A 31 -8.10 35.29 -4.21
N THR A 32 -8.72 34.23 -4.74
CA THR A 32 -10.09 34.31 -5.28
C THR A 32 -10.81 32.96 -5.08
N SER A 33 -10.96 32.52 -3.83
CA SER A 33 -12.05 31.59 -3.54
C SER A 33 -12.69 31.93 -2.19
N SER A 34 -13.96 32.29 -2.26
CA SER A 34 -14.85 32.40 -1.10
C SER A 34 -15.05 30.99 -0.51
N ALA A 35 -14.02 30.47 0.15
CA ALA A 35 -14.12 29.23 0.90
C ALA A 35 -15.00 29.52 2.13
N ILE A 36 -16.20 28.93 2.13
CA ILE A 36 -17.12 28.99 3.28
C ILE A 36 -16.41 28.36 4.48
N SER A 37 -15.85 29.21 5.32
CA SER A 37 -15.22 28.85 6.59
C SER A 37 -16.28 28.19 7.48
N LYS A 38 -16.13 26.88 7.70
CA LYS A 38 -16.97 26.16 8.67
C LYS A 38 -16.56 26.61 10.07
N LYS A 39 -17.39 27.45 10.69
CA LYS A 39 -17.19 27.92 12.07
C LYS A 39 -17.45 26.78 13.04
N VAL A 40 -16.39 26.21 13.59
CA VAL A 40 -16.48 25.23 14.69
C VAL A 40 -16.60 25.98 16.00
N SER A 41 -17.61 25.66 16.81
CA SER A 41 -17.74 26.18 18.18
C SER A 41 -17.65 25.04 19.18
N PHE A 42 -16.92 25.26 20.26
CA PHE A 42 -16.77 24.31 21.35
C PHE A 42 -17.72 24.68 22.49
N SER A 43 -18.36 23.69 23.09
CA SER A 43 -19.23 23.92 24.26
C SER A 43 -18.39 24.22 25.50
N LYS A 44 -18.97 24.90 26.50
CA LYS A 44 -18.26 25.17 27.78
C LYS A 44 -17.76 23.92 28.50
N TYR A 45 -18.35 22.76 28.22
CA TYR A 45 -18.00 21.48 28.82
C TYR A 45 -17.05 20.64 27.95
N SER A 46 -16.55 21.18 26.83
CA SER A 46 -15.59 20.47 26.01
C SER A 46 -14.23 20.41 26.71
N THR A 47 -13.70 19.21 26.88
CA THR A 47 -12.37 19.01 27.49
C THR A 47 -11.33 18.85 26.39
N LYS A 48 -10.32 19.75 26.36
CA LYS A 48 -9.16 19.60 25.47
C LYS A 48 -8.20 18.58 26.07
N ARG A 49 -8.01 17.44 25.42
CA ARG A 49 -6.95 16.49 25.78
C ARG A 49 -5.76 16.69 24.86
N VAL A 50 -4.66 17.18 25.43
CA VAL A 50 -3.37 17.25 24.73
C VAL A 50 -2.59 16.01 25.12
N TYR A 51 -2.32 15.14 24.16
CA TYR A 51 -1.43 14.01 24.39
C TYR A 51 0.01 14.53 24.39
N VAL A 52 0.77 14.13 25.40
CA VAL A 52 2.21 14.41 25.44
C VAL A 52 2.88 13.59 24.35
N THR A 53 3.77 14.21 23.59
CA THR A 53 4.56 13.52 22.56
C THR A 53 5.46 12.50 23.25
N ASP A 54 5.15 11.22 23.09
CA ASP A 54 5.96 10.15 23.61
C ASP A 54 7.17 9.92 22.69
N THR A 55 8.38 10.14 23.22
CA THR A 55 9.65 9.91 22.52
C THR A 55 9.81 8.47 22.06
N HIS A 56 9.28 7.48 22.79
CA HIS A 56 9.32 6.08 22.36
C HIS A 56 8.38 5.85 21.17
N TYR A 57 7.18 6.43 21.22
CA TYR A 57 6.22 6.34 20.12
C TYR A 57 6.74 7.00 18.83
N GLU A 58 7.37 8.18 18.90
CA GLU A 58 7.93 8.83 17.71
C GLU A 58 9.08 8.02 17.09
N ASN A 59 9.92 7.38 17.91
CA ASN A 59 11.00 6.52 17.42
C ASN A 59 10.51 5.21 16.79
N CYS A 60 9.37 4.68 17.26
CA CYS A 60 8.77 3.43 16.74
C CYS A 60 7.58 3.68 15.80
N LYS A 61 7.36 4.94 15.40
CA LYS A 61 6.21 5.31 14.59
C LYS A 61 6.30 4.64 13.23
N SER A 62 5.30 3.82 12.94
CA SER A 62 5.14 3.28 11.60
C SER A 62 4.76 4.39 10.63
N TYR A 63 5.34 4.37 9.43
CA TYR A 63 5.02 5.32 8.37
C TYR A 63 3.50 5.40 8.14
N SER A 64 2.98 6.63 8.07
CA SER A 64 1.56 6.84 7.78
C SER A 64 1.24 6.39 6.35
N SER A 65 -0.05 6.19 6.05
CA SER A 65 -0.50 5.89 4.69
C SER A 65 -0.12 7.00 3.70
N ALA A 66 -0.10 8.25 4.15
CA ALA A 66 0.34 9.40 3.37
C ALA A 66 1.85 9.31 3.06
N ASP A 67 2.67 9.02 4.07
CA ASP A 67 4.12 8.86 3.90
C ASP A 67 4.42 7.72 2.92
N GLN A 68 3.75 6.58 3.08
CA GLN A 68 3.88 5.45 2.16
C GLN A 68 3.53 5.82 0.71
N LYS A 69 2.50 6.62 0.50
CA LYS A 69 2.11 7.10 -0.84
C LYS A 69 3.18 8.02 -1.42
N THR A 70 3.75 8.91 -0.60
CA THR A 70 4.85 9.80 -0.99
C THR A 70 6.09 9.01 -1.36
N PHE A 71 6.51 8.04 -0.53
CA PHE A 71 7.65 7.17 -0.83
C PHE A 71 7.48 6.41 -2.14
N ARG A 72 6.28 5.86 -2.39
CA ARG A 72 6.00 5.18 -3.67
C ARG A 72 6.11 6.12 -4.86
N LYS A 73 5.62 7.37 -4.73
CA LYS A 73 5.69 8.36 -5.80
C LYS A 73 7.14 8.73 -6.11
N VAL A 74 7.94 9.00 -5.07
CA VAL A 74 9.38 9.31 -5.20
C VAL A 74 10.13 8.13 -5.82
N ALA A 75 9.96 6.93 -5.28
CA ALA A 75 10.61 5.73 -5.81
C ALA A 75 10.25 5.46 -7.29
N THR A 76 8.99 5.69 -7.69
CA THR A 76 8.56 5.55 -9.09
C THR A 76 9.26 6.56 -10.00
N HIS A 77 9.33 7.82 -9.55
CA HIS A 77 10.04 8.88 -10.28
C HIS A 77 11.52 8.53 -10.46
N ASP A 78 12.17 8.07 -9.39
CA ASP A 78 13.59 7.71 -9.41
C ASP A 78 13.86 6.52 -10.32
N ALA A 79 13.01 5.48 -10.29
CA ALA A 79 13.13 4.38 -11.22
C ALA A 79 12.99 4.81 -12.69
N ILE A 80 12.09 5.75 -13.00
CA ILE A 80 11.96 6.29 -14.36
C ILE A 80 13.22 7.07 -14.75
N ARG A 81 13.74 7.92 -13.85
CA ARG A 81 14.98 8.68 -14.04
C ARG A 81 16.15 7.74 -14.34
N ILE A 82 16.33 6.71 -13.52
CA ILE A 82 17.45 5.77 -13.64
C ILE A 82 17.32 4.93 -14.92
N LYS A 83 16.10 4.47 -15.23
CA LYS A 83 15.83 3.79 -16.50
C LYS A 83 16.20 4.67 -17.70
N HIS A 84 15.86 5.95 -17.66
CA HIS A 84 16.18 6.89 -18.73
C HIS A 84 17.69 7.08 -18.88
N LEU A 85 18.40 7.26 -17.76
CA LEU A 85 19.87 7.35 -17.73
C LEU A 85 20.52 6.11 -18.35
N LEU A 86 20.06 4.91 -17.96
CA LEU A 86 20.62 3.66 -18.48
C LEU A 86 20.27 3.41 -19.94
N SER A 87 19.05 3.75 -20.38
CA SER A 87 18.60 3.51 -21.77
C SER A 87 19.29 4.41 -22.78
N ASN A 88 19.69 5.61 -22.37
CA ASN A 88 20.38 6.58 -23.24
C ASN A 88 21.90 6.47 -23.16
N HIS A 89 22.44 5.60 -22.30
CA HIS A 89 23.88 5.46 -22.15
C HIS A 89 24.42 4.55 -23.27
N PRO A 90 25.51 4.93 -23.95
CA PRO A 90 26.12 4.11 -25.02
C PRO A 90 26.81 2.83 -24.53
N LEU A 91 26.85 2.58 -23.21
CA LEU A 91 27.57 1.46 -22.61
C LEU A 91 26.61 0.34 -22.22
N PRO A 92 27.08 -0.93 -22.20
CA PRO A 92 26.35 -2.02 -21.58
C PRO A 92 25.96 -1.70 -20.13
N THR A 93 24.77 -2.13 -19.69
CA THR A 93 24.13 -1.72 -18.42
C THR A 93 25.06 -1.75 -17.20
N ALA A 94 25.87 -2.81 -17.04
CA ALA A 94 26.79 -2.92 -15.91
C ALA A 94 27.86 -1.82 -15.91
N LEU A 95 28.46 -1.54 -17.07
CA LEU A 95 29.45 -0.49 -17.23
C LEU A 95 28.82 0.90 -17.15
N ALA A 96 27.60 1.07 -17.67
CA ALA A 96 26.85 2.31 -17.55
C ALA A 96 26.54 2.66 -16.08
N ILE A 97 26.17 1.70 -15.24
CA ILE A 97 25.96 1.93 -13.80
C ILE A 97 27.24 2.42 -13.13
N HIS A 98 28.37 1.75 -13.36
CA HIS A 98 29.65 2.16 -12.78
C HIS A 98 30.06 3.58 -13.21
N GLU A 99 29.87 3.92 -14.49
CA GLU A 99 30.21 5.24 -15.01
C GLU A 99 29.27 6.34 -14.48
N LEU A 100 27.96 6.07 -14.40
CA LEU A 100 26.98 6.98 -13.82
C LEU A 100 27.23 7.21 -12.31
N MET A 101 27.68 6.20 -11.59
CA MET A 101 28.11 6.35 -10.19
C MET A 101 29.39 7.18 -10.08
N ARG A 102 30.38 6.96 -10.96
CA ARG A 102 31.63 7.74 -11.01
C ARG A 102 31.37 9.22 -11.27
N GLN A 103 30.39 9.53 -12.11
CA GLN A 103 29.96 10.89 -12.44
C GLN A 103 29.05 11.52 -11.37
N GLY A 104 28.69 10.78 -10.31
CA GLY A 104 27.80 11.26 -9.25
C GLY A 104 26.33 11.42 -9.67
N LEU A 105 25.94 10.87 -10.83
CA LEU A 105 24.57 10.91 -11.33
C LEU A 105 23.69 9.81 -10.71
N LEU A 106 24.33 8.81 -10.12
CA LEU A 106 23.70 7.69 -9.42
C LEU A 106 24.40 7.47 -8.08
N THR A 107 23.64 7.37 -7.00
CA THR A 107 24.17 7.01 -5.68
C THR A 107 24.00 5.53 -5.40
N ARG A 108 24.67 5.01 -4.36
CA ARG A 108 24.48 3.62 -3.94
C ARG A 108 23.08 3.40 -3.36
N GLU A 109 22.56 4.42 -2.70
CA GLU A 109 21.23 4.47 -2.10
C GLU A 109 20.14 4.40 -3.18
N ASP A 110 20.34 5.07 -4.32
CA ASP A 110 19.44 4.97 -5.48
C ASP A 110 19.30 3.53 -5.97
N LEU A 111 20.39 2.74 -5.94
CA LEU A 111 20.40 1.34 -6.37
C LEU A 111 19.68 0.41 -5.39
N ILE A 112 19.66 0.74 -4.10
CA ILE A 112 19.08 -0.07 -3.01
C ILE A 112 17.52 -0.05 -3.04
N GLY A 113 16.88 0.72 -3.93
CA GLY A 113 15.42 0.73 -4.10
C GLY A 113 14.89 0.12 -5.41
N ILE A 114 15.76 -0.16 -6.38
CA ILE A 114 15.33 -0.47 -7.76
C ILE A 114 15.10 -1.96 -7.99
N GLU A 115 15.60 -2.83 -7.12
CA GLU A 115 15.45 -4.28 -7.22
C GLU A 115 13.98 -4.72 -7.39
N HIS A 116 13.04 -3.98 -6.79
CA HIS A 116 11.60 -4.24 -6.91
C HIS A 116 10.93 -3.53 -8.10
N LEU A 117 11.57 -2.51 -8.68
CA LEU A 117 11.02 -1.65 -9.74
C LEU A 117 11.48 -2.08 -11.14
N VAL A 118 12.65 -2.70 -11.29
CA VAL A 118 13.15 -3.21 -12.58
C VAL A 118 12.57 -4.58 -12.93
N SER A 119 12.21 -5.40 -11.93
CA SER A 119 11.97 -6.84 -12.17
C SER A 119 10.56 -7.19 -12.67
N THR A 120 9.58 -6.29 -12.61
CA THR A 120 8.22 -6.63 -13.07
C THR A 120 7.52 -5.47 -13.75
N ASN A 121 6.85 -5.75 -14.87
CA ASN A 121 5.96 -4.80 -15.52
C ASN A 121 4.84 -4.43 -14.52
N VAL A 122 4.96 -3.27 -13.86
CA VAL A 122 4.14 -2.87 -12.70
C VAL A 122 2.63 -2.93 -13.02
N GLY A 123 2.26 -2.64 -14.27
CA GLY A 123 0.88 -2.78 -14.76
C GLY A 123 0.39 -4.23 -14.73
N LYS A 124 1.25 -5.18 -15.14
CA LYS A 124 0.94 -6.61 -15.12
C LYS A 124 0.80 -7.15 -13.70
N VAL A 125 1.69 -6.79 -12.78
CA VAL A 125 1.59 -7.21 -11.36
C VAL A 125 0.34 -6.64 -10.71
N THR A 126 0.03 -5.38 -10.97
CA THR A 126 -1.18 -4.74 -10.45
C THR A 126 -2.44 -5.41 -11.01
N TYR A 127 -2.45 -5.74 -12.31
CA TYR A 127 -3.53 -6.47 -12.96
C TYR A 127 -3.71 -7.88 -12.39
N GLU A 128 -2.63 -8.65 -12.24
CA GLU A 128 -2.65 -10.00 -11.68
C GLU A 128 -3.14 -9.97 -10.22
N ARG A 129 -2.72 -8.98 -9.43
CA ARG A 129 -3.20 -8.79 -8.05
C ARG A 129 -4.68 -8.46 -8.01
N ARG A 130 -5.17 -7.56 -8.87
CA ARG A 130 -6.60 -7.23 -8.97
C ARG A 130 -7.43 -8.43 -9.42
N SER A 131 -6.94 -9.19 -10.40
CA SER A 131 -7.58 -10.41 -10.88
C SER A 131 -7.69 -11.46 -9.78
N TYR A 132 -6.64 -11.63 -8.98
CA TYR A 132 -6.64 -12.54 -7.83
C TYR A 132 -7.64 -12.09 -6.74
N ILE A 133 -7.63 -10.80 -6.38
CA ILE A 133 -8.57 -10.24 -5.40
C ILE A 133 -10.02 -10.45 -5.87
N ASN A 134 -10.31 -10.14 -7.13
CA ASN A 134 -11.66 -10.31 -7.69
C ASN A 134 -12.09 -11.78 -7.70
N PHE A 135 -11.17 -12.71 -7.96
CA PHE A 135 -11.44 -14.14 -7.87
C PHE A 135 -11.80 -14.56 -6.44
N VAL A 136 -11.01 -14.16 -5.44
CA VAL A 136 -11.27 -14.49 -4.03
C VAL A 136 -12.58 -13.87 -3.56
N LEU A 137 -12.86 -12.62 -3.91
CA LEU A 137 -14.14 -11.95 -3.61
C LEU A 137 -15.33 -12.65 -4.28
N GLY A 138 -15.17 -13.11 -5.52
CA GLY A 138 -16.19 -13.89 -6.22
C GLY A 138 -16.49 -15.22 -5.52
N VAL A 139 -15.45 -15.94 -5.10
CA VAL A 139 -15.59 -17.18 -4.32
C VAL A 139 -16.24 -16.92 -2.97
N GLN A 140 -15.86 -15.84 -2.26
CA GLN A 140 -16.52 -15.44 -1.02
C GLN A 140 -18.01 -15.15 -1.22
N LYS A 141 -18.37 -14.47 -2.31
CA LYS A 141 -19.76 -14.16 -2.64
C LYS A 141 -20.56 -15.44 -2.86
N GLN A 142 -20.06 -16.36 -3.68
CA GLN A 142 -20.70 -17.66 -3.91
C GLN A 142 -20.85 -18.49 -2.62
N MET A 143 -19.82 -18.48 -1.76
CA MET A 143 -19.90 -19.18 -0.47
C MET A 143 -20.97 -18.58 0.46
N ARG A 144 -21.14 -17.25 0.45
CA ARG A 144 -22.21 -16.59 1.22
C ARG A 144 -23.60 -16.92 0.69
N GLU A 145 -23.75 -17.03 -0.62
CA GLU A 145 -25.02 -17.39 -1.27
C GLU A 145 -25.42 -18.84 -0.96
N ILE A 146 -24.45 -19.76 -0.86
CA ILE A 146 -24.70 -21.20 -0.62
C ILE A 146 -24.84 -21.54 0.88
N ASN A 147 -24.10 -20.85 1.76
CA ASN A 147 -23.99 -21.20 3.19
C ASN A 147 -24.59 -20.16 4.14
N GLU A 148 -25.71 -19.53 3.79
CA GLU A 148 -26.43 -18.57 4.66
C GLU A 148 -25.51 -17.46 5.22
N ASN A 149 -24.78 -16.75 4.35
CA ASN A 149 -23.83 -15.69 4.70
C ASN A 149 -22.58 -16.12 5.50
N LYS A 150 -22.31 -17.42 5.67
CA LYS A 150 -21.07 -17.89 6.30
C LYS A 150 -19.98 -18.16 5.26
N VAL A 151 -18.78 -17.67 5.52
CA VAL A 151 -17.58 -17.97 4.73
C VAL A 151 -16.72 -18.97 5.50
N ASN A 152 -16.53 -20.16 4.95
CA ASN A 152 -15.57 -21.12 5.51
C ASN A 152 -14.14 -20.70 5.11
N ALA A 153 -13.33 -20.32 6.10
CA ALA A 153 -11.97 -19.85 5.91
C ALA A 153 -11.06 -20.91 5.26
N GLU A 154 -11.24 -22.18 5.59
CA GLU A 154 -10.43 -23.28 5.03
C GLU A 154 -10.71 -23.50 3.55
N MET A 155 -11.98 -23.48 3.14
CA MET A 155 -12.34 -23.61 1.72
C MET A 155 -11.88 -22.40 0.90
N LEU A 156 -11.95 -21.20 1.49
CA LEU A 156 -11.46 -19.99 0.84
C LEU A 156 -9.94 -20.03 0.65
N ALA A 157 -9.21 -20.48 1.67
CA ALA A 157 -7.77 -20.69 1.60
C ALA A 157 -7.42 -21.75 0.53
N ALA A 158 -8.17 -22.86 0.46
CA ALA A 158 -7.97 -23.88 -0.57
C ALA A 158 -8.17 -23.33 -2.00
N ALA A 159 -9.22 -22.54 -2.22
CA ALA A 159 -9.47 -21.90 -3.52
C ALA A 159 -8.38 -20.88 -3.91
N ALA A 160 -7.93 -20.08 -2.93
CA ALA A 160 -6.81 -19.15 -3.07
C ALA A 160 -5.49 -19.87 -3.44
N VAL A 161 -5.20 -20.99 -2.77
CA VAL A 161 -4.02 -21.83 -3.02
C VAL A 161 -4.10 -22.48 -4.39
N ALA A 162 -5.26 -23.01 -4.79
CA ALA A 162 -5.47 -23.64 -6.10
C ALA A 162 -5.29 -22.65 -7.27
N LYS A 163 -5.67 -21.37 -7.08
CA LYS A 163 -5.43 -20.32 -8.08
C LYS A 163 -3.93 -20.00 -8.19
N SER A 164 -3.24 -19.94 -7.05
CA SER A 164 -1.80 -19.65 -6.99
C SER A 164 -0.96 -20.80 -7.58
N SER A 165 -1.29 -22.06 -7.28
CA SER A 165 -0.55 -23.23 -7.77
C SER A 165 -0.54 -23.31 -9.29
N ARG A 166 -1.66 -23.03 -9.96
CA ARG A 166 -1.75 -22.94 -11.43
C ARG A 166 -0.84 -21.86 -12.02
N MET A 167 -0.67 -20.73 -11.32
CA MET A 167 0.24 -19.67 -11.76
C MET A 167 1.71 -20.08 -11.60
N ILE A 168 2.05 -20.74 -10.50
CA ILE A 168 3.39 -21.28 -10.23
C ILE A 168 3.76 -22.35 -11.26
N GLU A 169 2.84 -23.26 -11.58
CA GLU A 169 3.06 -24.32 -12.56
C GLU A 169 3.27 -23.73 -13.97
N LYS A 170 2.47 -22.73 -14.36
CA LYS A 170 2.67 -22.00 -15.62
C LYS A 170 4.00 -21.25 -15.66
N ALA A 171 4.47 -20.72 -14.53
CA ALA A 171 5.77 -20.07 -14.43
C ALA A 171 6.91 -21.08 -14.56
N ARG A 172 6.81 -22.26 -13.92
CA ARG A 172 7.75 -23.37 -14.09
C ARG A 172 7.84 -23.84 -15.53
N LEU A 173 6.69 -23.99 -16.20
CA LEU A 173 6.62 -24.43 -17.60
C LEU A 173 7.25 -23.39 -18.55
N ARG A 174 7.09 -22.10 -18.28
CA ARG A 174 7.79 -21.04 -19.02
C ARG A 174 9.29 -21.04 -18.77
N ALA A 175 9.71 -21.27 -17.53
CA ALA A 175 11.12 -21.36 -17.17
C ALA A 175 11.79 -22.59 -17.83
N SER A 176 11.09 -23.73 -17.91
CA SER A 176 11.60 -24.93 -18.58
C SER A 176 11.65 -24.80 -20.11
N LEU A 177 10.81 -23.96 -20.72
CA LEU A 177 10.82 -23.68 -22.16
C LEU A 177 11.82 -22.58 -22.57
N ALA A 178 12.38 -21.86 -21.59
CA ALA A 178 13.35 -20.79 -21.82
C ALA A 178 14.82 -21.26 -21.64
N LEU A 179 15.02 -22.52 -21.27
CA LEU A 179 16.28 -23.24 -21.32
C LEU A 179 16.45 -23.90 -22.68
#